data_AF-A0A9D9GY18-F1
#
_entry.id   AF-A0A9D9GY18-F1
#
_cell.length_a   1.000
_cell.length_b   1.000
_cell.length_c   1.000
_cell.angle_alpha   90.00
_cell.angle_beta   90.00
_cell.angle_gamma   90.00
#
_symmetry.space_group_name_H-M   'P 1'
#
loop_
_entity.id
_entity.type
_entity.pdbx_description
1 polymer ?
#
loop_
_entity_poly.entity_id
_entity_poly.type
_entity_poly.pdbx_seq_one_letter_code
_entity_poly.pdbx_strand_id
1 'polypeptide(L)'
;MKKKVFKLSLYSLILLGGLVTSCNKDDNNPGGDNGEYSATNPRIIDNIEVDSEPIKLKAPFTVLDEEGNKPEELEYNNVVLDSNVFDNLYEAIRIAGMNGSNSKPLQVQDSNFTQVFIRQRASNWFVFDGHDYVGTDASGAATEYIDSHKNSYAITGTGSQYARLGRSDYTTNMELNESKLELNAGAYNYMFSKNGVGAGENGNNINGFSYVTANVRLSEMKYRPSADGDGWNAYIFINLGCGIGSDLGLIGNLMGSTVQYRLFRNCQSRTHGTQGFLTFPDLGIVTQSTKYDPSTGEYSGFDDLRFEVCGLTNGWILNITNLRTNQTFTLSDLHYESDGVTPVNENVEPCYYTALIASSYCPVVGNVWNWDCGASMTNVIWENIEMQRYVDDNIETYRNATSDKIISFTPGSEYMRDGYSQGAFASYHEFGVYEEKGTYASGNTYEAGDTYLSQSVSYTNPWEE
;
A
#
# COMPACT_ATOMS: atom_id res chain seq x y z
N MET A 1 -37.60 64.21 -20.84
CA MET A 1 -37.67 64.06 -22.32
C MET A 1 -36.57 63.09 -22.73
N LYS A 2 -36.70 62.12 -23.65
CA LYS A 2 -37.77 61.65 -24.57
C LYS A 2 -37.89 60.12 -24.34
N LYS A 3 -39.03 59.47 -24.04
CA LYS A 3 -40.23 59.14 -24.83
C LYS A 3 -40.01 58.35 -26.15
N LYS A 4 -40.25 57.03 -26.09
CA LYS A 4 -40.93 56.07 -27.03
C LYS A 4 -40.70 54.66 -26.44
N VAL A 5 -41.65 53.82 -25.99
CA VAL A 5 -43.11 53.61 -26.18
C VAL A 5 -43.50 52.93 -27.50
N PHE A 6 -43.97 51.66 -27.42
CA PHE A 6 -45.12 50.97 -28.07
C PHE A 6 -44.90 49.43 -28.04
N LYS A 7 -45.88 48.50 -28.02
CA LYS A 7 -47.24 48.42 -27.38
C LYS A 7 -47.95 47.09 -27.75
N LEU A 8 -48.70 46.48 -26.81
CA LEU A 8 -49.77 45.45 -27.00
C LEU A 8 -49.33 44.11 -27.66
N SER A 9 -50.10 43.01 -27.65
CA SER A 9 -51.46 42.64 -27.14
C SER A 9 -51.41 41.21 -26.53
N LEU A 10 -52.14 40.79 -25.48
CA LEU A 10 -53.55 40.94 -25.04
C LEU A 10 -54.52 39.92 -25.67
N TYR A 11 -55.40 39.31 -24.84
CA TYR A 11 -56.44 38.28 -25.10
C TYR A 11 -55.97 36.80 -25.19
N SER A 12 -56.69 35.76 -24.70
CA SER A 12 -57.73 35.66 -23.65
C SER A 12 -58.24 34.21 -23.39
N LEU A 13 -59.10 34.04 -22.36
CA LEU A 13 -59.91 32.84 -21.99
C LEU A 13 -59.10 31.63 -21.48
N ILE A 14 -59.28 31.08 -20.26
CA ILE A 14 -60.47 30.55 -19.54
C ILE A 14 -60.89 29.15 -20.00
N LEU A 15 -60.60 28.13 -19.17
CA LEU A 15 -61.64 27.33 -18.47
C LEU A 15 -61.04 26.48 -17.33
N LEU A 16 -61.89 26.07 -16.37
CA LEU A 16 -61.57 25.15 -15.28
C LEU A 16 -61.88 23.70 -15.69
N GLY A 17 -61.23 22.71 -15.07
CA GLY A 17 -61.85 21.41 -14.83
C GLY A 17 -60.91 20.22 -14.57
N GLY A 18 -61.17 19.47 -13.50
CA GLY A 18 -60.79 18.05 -13.39
C GLY A 18 -59.55 17.71 -12.54
N LEU A 19 -59.77 17.28 -11.30
CA LEU A 19 -58.86 16.40 -10.59
C LEU A 19 -58.99 14.98 -11.15
N VAL A 20 -57.89 14.35 -11.58
CA VAL A 20 -57.76 12.89 -11.63
C VAL A 20 -56.35 12.53 -11.18
N THR A 21 -56.23 11.72 -10.13
CA THR A 21 -54.95 11.15 -9.69
C THR A 21 -54.54 9.98 -10.58
N SER A 22 -53.31 10.00 -11.09
CA SER A 22 -52.66 8.83 -11.70
C SER A 22 -51.18 8.85 -11.36
N CYS A 23 -50.67 7.78 -10.77
CA CYS A 23 -49.26 7.64 -10.48
C CYS A 23 -48.51 7.19 -11.72
N ASN A 24 -47.52 7.97 -12.18
CA ASN A 24 -46.33 7.42 -12.83
C ASN A 24 -45.20 8.45 -12.89
N LYS A 25 -43.98 7.90 -12.97
CA LYS A 25 -42.68 8.52 -13.32
C LYS A 25 -42.69 9.98 -13.79
N ASP A 26 -41.88 10.80 -13.11
CA ASP A 26 -40.97 11.74 -13.78
C ASP A 26 -39.54 11.32 -13.41
N ASP A 27 -38.81 10.76 -14.37
CA ASP A 27 -37.41 10.38 -14.22
C ASP A 27 -36.51 11.63 -14.38
N ASN A 28 -36.38 12.44 -13.32
CA ASN A 28 -35.53 13.63 -13.31
C ASN A 28 -34.03 13.27 -13.27
N ASN A 29 -33.48 12.88 -14.43
CA ASN A 29 -32.05 12.66 -14.63
C ASN A 29 -31.47 13.80 -15.52
N PRO A 30 -30.66 14.72 -14.99
CA PRO A 30 -30.09 15.81 -15.77
C PRO A 30 -28.94 15.29 -16.67
N GLY A 31 -29.14 15.32 -17.99
CA GLY A 31 -28.10 14.92 -18.96
C GLY A 31 -28.33 13.57 -19.66
N GLY A 32 -29.57 13.28 -20.06
CA GLY A 32 -29.88 12.13 -20.90
C GLY A 32 -29.59 12.37 -22.39
N ASP A 33 -28.40 12.01 -22.88
CA ASP A 33 -28.19 11.80 -24.31
C ASP A 33 -28.87 10.49 -24.76
N ASN A 34 -29.60 10.55 -25.88
CA ASN A 34 -30.58 9.54 -26.30
C ASN A 34 -30.00 8.53 -27.31
N GLY A 35 -28.70 8.24 -27.21
CA GLY A 35 -28.02 7.24 -28.02
C GLY A 35 -28.23 5.80 -27.52
N GLU A 36 -28.21 4.83 -28.44
CA GLU A 36 -27.93 3.44 -28.08
C GLU A 36 -26.42 3.29 -27.82
N TYR A 37 -26.03 3.16 -26.55
CA TYR A 37 -24.64 2.88 -26.19
C TYR A 37 -24.27 1.43 -26.52
N SER A 38 -23.01 1.22 -26.89
CA SER A 38 -22.48 -0.10 -27.26
C SER A 38 -20.97 -0.16 -27.01
N ALA A 39 -20.37 -1.34 -27.16
CA ALA A 39 -18.92 -1.53 -27.06
C ALA A 39 -18.12 -0.54 -27.94
N THR A 40 -18.63 -0.26 -29.15
CA THR A 40 -18.02 0.65 -30.15
C THR A 40 -18.58 2.07 -30.10
N ASN A 41 -19.44 2.38 -29.12
CA ASN A 41 -20.05 3.70 -28.88
C ASN A 41 -20.36 3.83 -27.37
N PRO A 42 -19.33 3.88 -26.51
CA PRO A 42 -19.54 3.92 -25.06
C PRO A 42 -20.15 5.24 -24.59
N ARG A 43 -20.82 5.19 -23.44
CA ARG A 43 -21.15 6.39 -22.66
C ARG A 43 -19.87 6.91 -22.02
N ILE A 44 -19.43 8.09 -22.43
CA ILE A 44 -18.32 8.83 -21.81
C ILE A 44 -18.90 9.85 -20.83
N ILE A 45 -18.19 10.13 -19.74
CA ILE A 45 -18.51 11.19 -18.79
C ILE A 45 -17.22 11.96 -18.50
N ASP A 46 -17.25 13.26 -18.76
CA ASP A 46 -16.16 14.22 -18.64
C ASP A 46 -16.68 15.56 -18.06
N ASN A 47 -15.79 16.53 -17.84
CA ASN A 47 -16.11 17.86 -17.27
C ASN A 47 -16.72 17.76 -15.86
N ILE A 48 -15.88 17.41 -14.87
CA ILE A 48 -16.31 17.18 -13.48
C ILE A 48 -16.51 18.53 -12.77
N GLU A 49 -17.74 18.79 -12.32
CA GLU A 49 -18.07 19.93 -11.46
C GLU A 49 -18.26 19.45 -10.01
N VAL A 50 -18.18 20.37 -9.04
CA VAL A 50 -18.18 20.07 -7.58
C VAL A 50 -19.52 19.48 -7.08
N ASP A 51 -20.55 19.45 -7.93
CA ASP A 51 -21.86 18.83 -7.72
C ASP A 51 -22.18 17.72 -8.76
N SER A 52 -21.16 17.13 -9.39
CA SER A 52 -21.32 15.95 -10.27
C SER A 52 -21.85 14.72 -9.52
N GLU A 53 -23.10 14.33 -9.83
CA GLU A 53 -23.76 13.12 -9.32
C GLU A 53 -23.07 11.84 -9.83
N PRO A 54 -22.53 10.96 -8.94
CA PRO A 54 -21.82 9.76 -9.35
C PRO A 54 -22.78 8.68 -9.89
N ILE A 55 -22.34 7.93 -10.90
CA ILE A 55 -23.15 6.88 -11.55
C ILE A 55 -22.78 5.47 -11.11
N LYS A 56 -23.81 4.68 -10.81
CA LYS A 56 -23.68 3.28 -10.40
C LYS A 56 -23.19 2.38 -11.52
N LEU A 57 -21.99 1.86 -11.35
CA LEU A 57 -21.37 0.91 -12.26
C LEU A 57 -21.95 -0.49 -12.08
N LYS A 58 -21.97 -1.27 -13.16
CA LYS A 58 -22.54 -2.63 -13.16
C LYS A 58 -21.61 -3.63 -13.84
N ALA A 59 -21.09 -4.55 -13.04
CA ALA A 59 -20.32 -5.70 -13.49
C ALA A 59 -21.09 -6.57 -14.53
N PRO A 60 -20.38 -7.30 -15.41
CA PRO A 60 -18.92 -7.36 -15.52
C PRO A 60 -18.31 -6.15 -16.23
N PHE A 61 -17.02 -5.96 -16.02
CA PHE A 61 -16.17 -4.95 -16.63
C PHE A 61 -15.38 -5.58 -17.78
N THR A 62 -15.39 -4.96 -18.96
CA THR A 62 -14.77 -5.50 -20.18
C THR A 62 -13.61 -4.62 -20.62
N VAL A 63 -12.44 -5.22 -20.82
CA VAL A 63 -11.25 -4.57 -21.42
C VAL A 63 -11.35 -4.65 -22.94
N LEU A 64 -11.29 -3.51 -23.62
CA LEU A 64 -11.44 -3.36 -25.07
C LEU A 64 -10.32 -2.46 -25.64
N ASP A 65 -10.13 -2.48 -26.96
CA ASP A 65 -9.40 -1.41 -27.67
C ASP A 65 -10.24 -0.12 -27.76
N GLU A 66 -9.68 0.96 -28.32
CA GLU A 66 -10.36 2.27 -28.43
C GLU A 66 -11.66 2.18 -29.27
N GLU A 67 -11.64 1.34 -30.31
CA GLU A 67 -12.73 1.08 -31.23
C GLU A 67 -13.83 0.14 -30.68
N GLY A 68 -13.61 -0.52 -29.55
CA GLY A 68 -14.58 -1.38 -28.87
C GLY A 68 -14.48 -2.88 -29.19
N ASN A 69 -13.41 -3.33 -29.83
CA ASN A 69 -13.13 -4.75 -30.08
C ASN A 69 -12.40 -5.39 -28.88
N LYS A 70 -12.33 -6.73 -28.89
CA LYS A 70 -11.49 -7.46 -27.93
C LYS A 70 -10.01 -7.33 -28.32
N PRO A 71 -9.09 -7.04 -27.37
CA PRO A 71 -7.66 -7.17 -27.62
C PRO A 71 -7.29 -8.62 -27.93
N GLU A 72 -6.24 -8.83 -28.74
CA GLU A 72 -5.83 -10.15 -29.22
C GLU A 72 -5.27 -11.04 -28.10
N GLU A 73 -4.43 -10.47 -27.22
CA GLU A 73 -3.90 -11.10 -26.02
C GLU A 73 -3.89 -10.06 -24.87
N LEU A 74 -4.09 -10.54 -23.64
CA LEU A 74 -3.93 -9.76 -22.41
C LEU A 74 -3.05 -10.56 -21.44
N GLU A 75 -2.06 -9.90 -20.84
CA GLU A 75 -1.15 -10.53 -19.88
C GLU A 75 -1.32 -9.93 -18.47
N TYR A 76 -1.21 -10.77 -17.45
CA TYR A 76 -1.03 -10.35 -16.07
C TYR A 76 -0.03 -11.30 -15.38
N ASN A 77 1.02 -10.75 -14.76
CA ASN A 77 2.06 -11.49 -14.05
C ASN A 77 2.71 -12.65 -14.85
N ASN A 78 3.06 -12.43 -16.12
CA ASN A 78 3.61 -13.45 -17.03
C ASN A 78 2.63 -14.59 -17.39
N VAL A 79 1.32 -14.39 -17.18
CA VAL A 79 0.24 -15.32 -17.56
C VAL A 79 -0.68 -14.63 -18.57
N VAL A 80 -0.90 -15.28 -19.72
CA VAL A 80 -1.89 -14.85 -20.71
C VAL A 80 -3.30 -15.19 -20.22
N LEU A 81 -4.24 -14.26 -20.34
CA LEU A 81 -5.59 -14.37 -19.82
C LEU A 81 -6.58 -14.85 -20.90
N ASP A 82 -7.29 -15.94 -20.62
CA ASP A 82 -8.37 -16.48 -21.47
C ASP A 82 -9.62 -15.57 -21.54
N SER A 83 -9.65 -14.47 -20.78
CA SER A 83 -10.80 -13.55 -20.67
C SER A 83 -10.35 -12.08 -20.70
N ASN A 84 -11.13 -11.27 -21.42
CA ASN A 84 -11.09 -9.81 -21.35
C ASN A 84 -12.26 -9.24 -20.51
N VAL A 85 -12.95 -10.08 -19.74
CA VAL A 85 -14.15 -9.77 -18.95
C VAL A 85 -13.88 -10.14 -17.49
N PHE A 86 -14.14 -9.21 -16.57
CA PHE A 86 -13.76 -9.27 -15.15
C PHE A 86 -14.90 -8.79 -14.25
N ASP A 87 -15.11 -9.43 -13.10
CA ASP A 87 -16.09 -8.93 -12.11
C ASP A 87 -15.54 -7.77 -11.26
N ASN A 88 -14.23 -7.55 -11.26
CA ASN A 88 -13.56 -6.50 -10.50
C ASN A 88 -13.09 -5.33 -11.40
N LEU A 89 -13.60 -4.13 -11.12
CA LEU A 89 -13.27 -2.88 -11.82
C LEU A 89 -11.77 -2.58 -11.84
N TYR A 90 -11.13 -2.59 -10.67
CA TYR A 90 -9.73 -2.20 -10.50
C TYR A 90 -8.78 -3.17 -11.20
N GLU A 91 -9.14 -4.45 -11.26
CA GLU A 91 -8.41 -5.49 -11.98
C GLU A 91 -8.43 -5.23 -13.49
N ALA A 92 -9.61 -4.94 -14.06
CA ALA A 92 -9.75 -4.53 -15.46
C ALA A 92 -8.96 -3.24 -15.76
N ILE A 93 -9.01 -2.24 -14.88
CA ILE A 93 -8.24 -0.98 -15.01
C ILE A 93 -6.73 -1.25 -14.99
N ARG A 94 -6.24 -2.09 -14.08
CA ARG A 94 -4.81 -2.45 -13.98
C ARG A 94 -4.33 -3.21 -15.22
N ILE A 95 -5.13 -4.17 -15.70
CA ILE A 95 -4.83 -4.95 -16.90
C ILE A 95 -4.82 -4.04 -18.15
N ALA A 96 -5.81 -3.17 -18.32
CA ALA A 96 -5.82 -2.15 -19.38
C ALA A 96 -4.66 -1.15 -19.25
N GLY A 97 -4.26 -0.79 -18.02
CA GLY A 97 -3.16 0.12 -17.73
C GLY A 97 -1.77 -0.45 -18.05
N MET A 98 -1.58 -1.75 -17.81
CA MET A 98 -0.34 -2.50 -18.07
C MET A 98 -0.19 -2.91 -19.54
N ASN A 99 -1.25 -3.42 -20.17
CA ASN A 99 -1.22 -3.90 -21.56
C ASN A 99 -1.43 -2.75 -22.58
N GLY A 100 -2.09 -1.66 -22.18
CA GLY A 100 -2.34 -0.49 -23.02
C GLY A 100 -1.21 0.53 -23.01
N SER A 101 -1.15 1.34 -24.07
CA SER A 101 -0.18 2.42 -24.23
C SER A 101 -0.85 3.69 -24.76
N ASN A 102 -0.19 4.85 -24.64
CA ASN A 102 -0.69 6.13 -25.19
C ASN A 102 -0.86 6.13 -26.74
N SER A 103 -0.44 5.06 -27.43
CA SER A 103 -0.50 4.86 -28.89
C SER A 103 -1.30 3.62 -29.30
N LYS A 104 -1.80 2.86 -28.32
CA LYS A 104 -2.72 1.72 -28.42
C LYS A 104 -3.46 1.67 -27.09
N PRO A 105 -4.41 2.57 -26.83
CA PRO A 105 -5.05 2.65 -25.53
C PRO A 105 -6.01 1.46 -25.38
N LEU A 106 -6.02 0.87 -24.19
CA LEU A 106 -7.07 -0.05 -23.80
C LEU A 106 -8.05 0.70 -22.88
N GLN A 107 -9.33 0.45 -23.07
CA GLN A 107 -10.40 0.99 -22.25
C GLN A 107 -11.05 -0.10 -21.39
N VAL A 108 -11.70 0.32 -20.30
CA VAL A 108 -12.60 -0.51 -19.50
C VAL A 108 -14.00 0.05 -19.64
N GLN A 109 -14.95 -0.83 -19.97
CA GLN A 109 -16.38 -0.50 -19.97
C GLN A 109 -17.15 -1.35 -18.97
N ASP A 110 -18.17 -0.78 -18.33
CA ASP A 110 -19.16 -1.52 -17.54
C ASP A 110 -20.21 -2.22 -18.44
N SER A 111 -21.06 -3.07 -17.86
CA SER A 111 -22.10 -3.80 -18.61
C SER A 111 -23.26 -2.93 -19.15
N ASN A 112 -23.23 -1.62 -18.93
CA ASN A 112 -24.10 -0.63 -19.57
C ASN A 112 -23.34 0.19 -20.65
N PHE A 113 -22.12 -0.23 -21.01
CA PHE A 113 -21.20 0.44 -21.94
C PHE A 113 -20.70 1.81 -21.45
N THR A 114 -20.64 2.04 -20.15
CA THR A 114 -19.98 3.23 -19.57
C THR A 114 -18.46 3.06 -19.66
N GLN A 115 -17.74 3.97 -20.32
CA GLN A 115 -16.28 3.99 -20.25
C GLN A 115 -15.83 4.55 -18.89
N VAL A 116 -15.23 3.69 -18.07
CA VAL A 116 -14.78 4.00 -16.70
C VAL A 116 -13.26 4.15 -16.59
N PHE A 117 -12.54 3.77 -17.63
CA PHE A 117 -11.11 4.01 -17.81
C PHE A 117 -10.75 3.94 -19.30
N ILE A 118 -9.75 4.72 -19.71
CA ILE A 118 -9.02 4.52 -20.96
C ILE A 118 -7.54 4.90 -20.75
N ARG A 119 -6.63 4.08 -21.28
CA ARG A 119 -5.20 4.20 -21.01
C ARG A 119 -4.57 5.44 -21.68
N GLN A 120 -4.38 6.48 -20.89
CA GLN A 120 -3.94 7.81 -21.33
C GLN A 120 -2.76 8.36 -20.51
N ARG A 121 -2.52 9.68 -20.57
CA ARG A 121 -1.44 10.37 -19.83
C ARG A 121 -1.78 10.51 -18.35
N ALA A 122 -0.77 10.46 -17.47
CA ALA A 122 -0.95 10.61 -16.02
C ALA A 122 -1.50 11.98 -15.56
N SER A 123 -1.56 12.97 -16.45
CA SER A 123 -2.19 14.29 -16.22
C SER A 123 -3.71 14.25 -16.18
N ASN A 124 -4.32 13.19 -16.73
CA ASN A 124 -5.75 13.02 -16.89
C ASN A 124 -6.18 11.96 -15.86
N TRP A 125 -7.22 12.24 -15.09
CA TRP A 125 -7.58 11.52 -13.87
C TRP A 125 -9.00 10.95 -14.00
N PHE A 126 -9.17 9.69 -13.64
CA PHE A 126 -10.47 9.01 -13.58
C PHE A 126 -10.98 9.07 -12.15
N VAL A 127 -12.11 9.75 -11.94
CA VAL A 127 -12.65 10.05 -10.60
C VAL A 127 -13.85 9.16 -10.28
N PHE A 128 -13.90 8.70 -9.04
CA PHE A 128 -14.92 7.82 -8.49
C PHE A 128 -15.32 8.33 -7.11
N ASP A 129 -16.53 8.01 -6.66
CA ASP A 129 -16.98 8.17 -5.26
C ASP A 129 -17.44 6.80 -4.72
N GLY A 130 -16.71 6.26 -3.74
CA GLY A 130 -16.89 4.91 -3.22
C GLY A 130 -16.56 3.81 -4.23
N HIS A 131 -17.59 3.39 -4.99
CA HIS A 131 -17.51 2.45 -6.12
C HIS A 131 -18.21 2.99 -7.39
N ASP A 132 -18.85 4.15 -7.30
CA ASP A 132 -19.62 4.77 -8.37
C ASP A 132 -18.70 5.74 -9.14
N TYR A 133 -18.89 5.88 -10.45
CA TYR A 133 -18.00 6.65 -11.32
C TYR A 133 -18.51 8.08 -11.49
N VAL A 134 -17.60 9.05 -11.35
CA VAL A 134 -17.91 10.48 -11.47
C VAL A 134 -17.61 10.96 -12.89
N GLY A 135 -16.45 10.59 -13.44
CA GLY A 135 -16.04 10.97 -14.79
C GLY A 135 -14.53 11.02 -14.97
N THR A 136 -14.09 11.64 -16.06
CA THR A 136 -12.68 11.93 -16.38
C THR A 136 -12.43 13.43 -16.46
N ASP A 137 -11.37 13.92 -15.82
CA ASP A 137 -10.93 15.32 -15.99
C ASP A 137 -9.41 15.49 -15.82
N ALA A 138 -8.90 16.71 -16.00
CA ALA A 138 -7.58 17.13 -15.55
C ALA A 138 -7.53 17.24 -14.01
N SER A 139 -6.31 17.25 -13.48
CA SER A 139 -6.03 17.25 -12.03
C SER A 139 -6.64 18.40 -11.21
N GLY A 140 -7.08 19.49 -11.85
CA GLY A 140 -7.71 20.64 -11.18
C GLY A 140 -9.14 20.35 -10.73
N ALA A 141 -10.05 20.14 -11.68
CA ALA A 141 -11.45 19.78 -11.41
C ALA A 141 -11.56 18.49 -10.59
N ALA A 142 -10.77 17.47 -10.95
CA ALA A 142 -10.69 16.23 -10.17
C ALA A 142 -10.19 16.45 -8.74
N THR A 143 -9.31 17.43 -8.48
CA THR A 143 -8.92 17.82 -7.12
C THR A 143 -10.06 18.48 -6.37
N GLU A 144 -10.78 19.42 -6.99
CA GLU A 144 -11.84 20.18 -6.35
C GLU A 144 -13.02 19.30 -5.95
N TYR A 145 -13.40 18.35 -6.81
CA TYR A 145 -14.36 17.29 -6.48
C TYR A 145 -13.90 16.41 -5.32
N ILE A 146 -12.62 15.99 -5.32
CA ILE A 146 -12.12 15.04 -4.32
C ILE A 146 -11.94 15.68 -2.94
N ASP A 147 -11.61 16.97 -2.88
CA ASP A 147 -11.52 17.72 -1.63
C ASP A 147 -12.90 18.05 -1.02
N SER A 148 -13.99 17.90 -1.78
CA SER A 148 -15.37 18.01 -1.28
C SER A 148 -16.05 16.66 -1.00
N HIS A 149 -15.70 15.59 -1.71
CA HIS A 149 -16.37 14.29 -1.62
C HIS A 149 -15.64 13.27 -0.77
N LYS A 150 -16.18 13.05 0.43
CA LYS A 150 -15.63 12.16 1.46
C LYS A 150 -15.55 10.67 1.10
N ASN A 151 -15.91 10.17 -0.08
CA ASN A 151 -15.62 8.78 -0.45
C ASN A 151 -14.80 8.64 -1.73
N SER A 152 -14.29 9.75 -2.22
CA SER A 152 -13.79 9.86 -3.58
C SER A 152 -12.29 9.64 -3.74
N TYR A 153 -11.89 9.29 -4.96
CA TYR A 153 -10.50 9.16 -5.36
C TYR A 153 -10.34 9.34 -6.87
N ALA A 154 -9.11 9.63 -7.27
CA ALA A 154 -8.67 9.67 -8.66
C ALA A 154 -7.66 8.56 -8.92
N ILE A 155 -7.84 7.80 -10.01
CA ILE A 155 -6.81 6.95 -10.60
C ILE A 155 -6.10 7.74 -11.71
N THR A 156 -4.76 7.66 -11.79
CA THR A 156 -4.02 8.31 -12.88
C THR A 156 -4.37 7.68 -14.23
N GLY A 157 -4.29 8.47 -15.31
CA GLY A 157 -4.59 7.97 -16.66
C GLY A 157 -3.71 6.81 -17.15
N THR A 158 -2.61 6.51 -16.44
CA THR A 158 -1.79 5.31 -16.67
C THR A 158 -2.40 4.01 -16.13
N GLY A 159 -3.44 4.08 -15.28
CA GLY A 159 -4.04 2.92 -14.60
C GLY A 159 -3.13 2.26 -13.55
N SER A 160 -2.00 2.91 -13.21
CA SER A 160 -0.91 2.31 -12.45
C SER A 160 -0.84 2.74 -10.97
N GLN A 161 -1.52 3.82 -10.59
CA GLN A 161 -1.49 4.39 -9.24
C GLN A 161 -2.68 5.34 -9.01
N TYR A 162 -2.97 5.63 -7.74
CA TYR A 162 -3.82 6.77 -7.39
C TYR A 162 -3.15 8.09 -7.78
N ALA A 163 -3.98 9.08 -8.09
CA ALA A 163 -3.57 10.46 -8.32
C ALA A 163 -3.95 11.37 -7.13
N ARG A 164 -5.08 11.08 -6.48
CA ARG A 164 -5.58 11.73 -5.25
C ARG A 164 -6.57 10.80 -4.53
N LEU A 165 -6.74 10.98 -3.23
CA LEU A 165 -7.73 10.32 -2.36
C LEU A 165 -8.40 11.41 -1.49
N GLY A 166 -9.69 11.27 -1.16
CA GLY A 166 -10.45 12.23 -0.32
C GLY A 166 -11.31 11.57 0.76
N ARG A 167 -10.99 10.33 1.16
CA ARG A 167 -11.95 9.33 1.69
C ARG A 167 -12.21 9.24 3.21
N SER A 168 -13.41 8.70 3.53
CA SER A 168 -13.94 8.09 4.77
C SER A 168 -15.39 7.50 4.59
N ASP A 169 -15.68 6.18 4.51
CA ASP A 169 -14.91 5.11 3.85
C ASP A 169 -15.69 3.81 3.42
N TYR A 170 -14.90 2.88 2.85
CA TYR A 170 -14.96 1.43 2.48
C TYR A 170 -16.11 0.45 2.92
N THR A 171 -16.23 -0.73 2.27
CA THR A 171 -17.32 -1.75 2.50
C THR A 171 -16.97 -3.27 2.55
N THR A 172 -17.72 -4.02 3.40
CA THR A 172 -17.43 -5.30 4.12
C THR A 172 -16.82 -6.56 3.46
N ASN A 173 -16.52 -6.66 2.17
CA ASN A 173 -16.06 -7.95 1.59
C ASN A 173 -15.11 -7.81 0.38
N MET A 174 -13.79 -7.99 0.57
CA MET A 174 -12.90 -8.29 -0.56
C MET A 174 -11.88 -9.40 -0.33
N GLU A 175 -11.79 -10.32 -1.30
CA GLU A 175 -10.82 -11.42 -1.27
C GLU A 175 -9.41 -10.93 -1.63
N LEU A 176 -8.52 -11.03 -0.64
CA LEU A 176 -7.07 -10.93 -0.83
C LEU A 176 -6.56 -12.13 -1.62
N ASN A 177 -5.86 -11.88 -2.74
CA ASN A 177 -5.08 -12.88 -3.44
C ASN A 177 -3.62 -12.43 -3.56
N GLU A 178 -2.68 -13.37 -3.70
CA GLU A 178 -1.24 -13.11 -3.58
C GLU A 178 -0.64 -12.27 -4.72
N SER A 179 -1.46 -11.86 -5.71
CA SER A 179 -1.08 -10.91 -6.77
C SER A 179 -1.45 -9.45 -6.48
N LYS A 180 -2.23 -9.23 -5.42
CA LYS A 180 -2.63 -7.92 -4.92
C LYS A 180 -1.94 -7.79 -3.57
N LEU A 181 -0.93 -6.92 -3.47
CA LEU A 181 -0.14 -6.78 -2.24
C LEU A 181 0.04 -5.32 -1.78
N GLU A 182 0.33 -4.36 -2.66
CA GLU A 182 0.39 -2.96 -2.24
C GLU A 182 -0.11 -2.01 -3.34
N LEU A 183 -0.73 -0.91 -2.89
CA LEU A 183 -0.85 0.35 -3.61
C LEU A 183 -0.07 1.37 -2.76
N ASN A 184 0.97 1.99 -3.32
CA ASN A 184 2.11 2.62 -2.59
C ASN A 184 1.79 3.85 -1.69
N ALA A 185 0.86 3.72 -0.76
CA ALA A 185 0.59 4.66 0.32
C ALA A 185 -0.13 3.95 1.48
N GLY A 186 -0.11 4.58 2.65
CA GLY A 186 -0.61 4.04 3.91
C GLY A 186 0.13 4.65 5.10
N ALA A 187 -0.10 4.08 6.27
CA ALA A 187 0.52 4.53 7.51
C ALA A 187 1.71 3.64 7.91
N TYR A 188 2.90 4.23 7.90
CA TYR A 188 4.19 3.58 8.14
C TYR A 188 4.91 4.27 9.29
N ASN A 189 5.55 3.49 10.18
CA ASN A 189 6.54 4.01 11.13
C ASN A 189 7.94 3.65 10.64
N TYR A 190 8.81 4.66 10.52
CA TYR A 190 10.18 4.49 10.03
C TYR A 190 11.21 5.08 10.99
N MET A 191 12.32 4.36 11.19
CA MET A 191 13.53 4.87 11.85
C MET A 191 14.75 4.58 10.98
N PHE A 192 15.50 5.62 10.60
CA PHE A 192 16.68 5.53 9.74
C PHE A 192 17.98 5.80 10.50
N SER A 193 19.00 4.98 10.27
CA SER A 193 20.37 5.32 10.64
C SER A 193 20.98 6.32 9.65
N LYS A 194 22.12 6.89 10.01
CA LYS A 194 22.91 7.75 9.12
C LYS A 194 23.52 6.92 8.00
N ASN A 195 23.21 7.30 6.76
CA ASN A 195 23.83 6.75 5.56
C ASN A 195 25.37 6.84 5.65
N GLY A 196 26.08 5.83 5.18
CA GLY A 196 27.54 5.89 5.07
C GLY A 196 28.13 4.88 4.09
N VAL A 197 29.34 5.18 3.60
CA VAL A 197 30.03 4.37 2.60
C VAL A 197 30.57 3.07 3.21
N GLY A 198 30.46 1.95 2.46
CA GLY A 198 30.98 0.64 2.83
C GLY A 198 32.32 0.24 2.18
N ALA A 199 32.65 0.73 0.98
CA ALA A 199 33.83 0.27 0.21
C ALA A 199 34.87 1.38 -0.07
N GLY A 200 36.14 0.99 -0.29
CA GLY A 200 37.25 1.88 -0.68
C GLY A 200 38.59 1.54 0.02
N GLU A 201 39.65 1.29 -0.77
CA GLU A 201 40.93 0.69 -0.30
C GLU A 201 41.69 1.44 0.81
N ASN A 202 41.34 2.69 1.12
CA ASN A 202 42.08 3.54 2.07
C ASN A 202 41.32 3.84 3.39
N GLY A 203 40.46 2.91 3.82
CA GLY A 203 40.13 2.66 5.24
C GLY A 203 39.34 3.73 6.02
N ASN A 204 39.03 4.88 5.42
CA ASN A 204 38.34 6.00 6.08
C ASN A 204 36.81 5.99 5.83
N ASN A 205 36.16 4.83 6.02
CA ASN A 205 34.71 4.69 5.91
C ASN A 205 34.05 4.86 7.29
N ILE A 206 33.33 5.99 7.47
CA ILE A 206 33.07 6.52 8.81
C ILE A 206 31.68 6.15 9.38
N ASN A 207 30.67 5.79 8.57
CA ASN A 207 29.28 5.65 9.06
C ASN A 207 28.41 4.52 8.46
N GLY A 208 28.87 3.70 7.51
CA GLY A 208 27.99 2.74 6.81
C GLY A 208 27.64 1.50 7.65
N PHE A 209 26.36 1.23 7.86
CA PHE A 209 25.84 0.08 8.65
C PHE A 209 25.29 -1.03 7.76
N SER A 210 26.00 -2.17 7.69
CA SER A 210 25.60 -3.33 6.88
C SER A 210 25.10 -4.53 7.70
N TYR A 211 25.24 -4.55 9.02
CA TYR A 211 24.69 -5.64 9.83
C TYR A 211 23.78 -5.07 10.91
N VAL A 212 22.59 -5.64 11.03
CA VAL A 212 21.56 -5.21 11.99
C VAL A 212 20.91 -6.43 12.62
N THR A 213 20.81 -6.43 13.95
CA THR A 213 20.04 -7.42 14.73
C THR A 213 19.03 -6.71 15.61
N ALA A 214 17.86 -7.32 15.80
CA ALA A 214 16.84 -6.87 16.74
C ALA A 214 16.00 -8.05 17.23
N ASN A 215 15.51 -7.98 18.47
CA ASN A 215 14.40 -8.83 18.90
C ASN A 215 13.09 -8.09 18.61
N VAL A 216 12.08 -8.79 18.09
CA VAL A 216 10.76 -8.22 17.75
C VAL A 216 9.69 -9.00 18.50
N ARG A 217 9.02 -8.34 19.44
CA ARG A 217 8.07 -8.95 20.38
C ARG A 217 6.66 -8.93 19.82
N LEU A 218 6.35 -9.88 18.94
CA LEU A 218 5.00 -10.03 18.40
C LEU A 218 4.04 -10.70 19.39
N SER A 219 4.52 -11.21 20.54
CA SER A 219 3.64 -11.78 21.57
C SER A 219 2.71 -10.74 22.24
N GLU A 220 3.16 -9.48 22.32
CA GLU A 220 2.35 -8.34 22.78
C GLU A 220 1.57 -7.63 21.65
N MET A 221 1.90 -7.94 20.39
CA MET A 221 1.28 -7.33 19.22
C MET A 221 -0.19 -7.74 19.08
N LYS A 222 -1.04 -6.76 18.78
CA LYS A 222 -2.42 -6.98 18.34
C LYS A 222 -2.53 -6.72 16.85
N TYR A 223 -3.21 -7.60 16.14
CA TYR A 223 -3.66 -7.37 14.76
C TYR A 223 -5.19 -7.37 14.76
N ARG A 224 -5.81 -6.27 14.33
CA ARG A 224 -7.23 -6.20 14.05
C ARG A 224 -7.41 -6.05 12.53
N PRO A 225 -8.08 -7.00 11.84
CA PRO A 225 -8.44 -6.80 10.45
C PRO A 225 -9.37 -5.59 10.35
N SER A 226 -9.30 -4.92 9.21
CA SER A 226 -10.19 -3.81 8.90
C SER A 226 -11.65 -4.24 8.99
N ALA A 227 -12.45 -3.58 9.82
CA ALA A 227 -13.87 -3.93 10.03
C ALA A 227 -14.74 -3.60 8.81
N ASP A 228 -14.21 -2.77 7.92
CA ASP A 228 -14.75 -2.57 6.59
C ASP A 228 -14.50 -3.76 5.64
N GLY A 229 -13.71 -4.79 5.96
CA GLY A 229 -13.41 -5.87 5.00
C GLY A 229 -12.62 -5.45 3.75
N ASP A 230 -12.09 -4.21 3.72
CA ASP A 230 -10.80 -3.84 3.13
C ASP A 230 -9.82 -5.01 3.31
N GLY A 231 -9.05 -5.37 2.29
CA GLY A 231 -7.95 -6.32 2.39
C GLY A 231 -6.67 -5.60 2.81
N TRP A 232 -6.05 -5.97 3.93
CA TRP A 232 -4.90 -5.26 4.50
C TRP A 232 -3.68 -6.15 4.77
N ASN A 233 -2.50 -5.58 4.51
CA ASN A 233 -1.19 -6.19 4.73
C ASN A 233 -0.47 -5.49 5.88
N ALA A 234 -0.13 -6.26 6.92
CA ALA A 234 0.84 -5.84 7.93
C ALA A 234 2.26 -6.09 7.41
N TYR A 235 3.18 -5.16 7.68
CA TYR A 235 4.58 -5.27 7.28
C TYR A 235 5.49 -4.98 8.47
N ILE A 236 6.48 -5.85 8.68
CA ILE A 236 7.48 -5.74 9.74
C ILE A 236 8.83 -6.08 9.11
N PHE A 237 9.65 -5.07 8.84
CA PHE A 237 10.83 -5.23 7.99
C PHE A 237 12.02 -4.36 8.39
N ILE A 238 13.19 -4.76 7.89
CA ILE A 238 14.42 -3.99 7.93
C ILE A 238 14.86 -3.81 6.48
N ASN A 239 15.31 -2.62 6.12
CA ASN A 239 15.89 -2.32 4.80
C ASN A 239 17.32 -1.82 4.98
N LEU A 240 18.28 -2.48 4.32
CA LEU A 240 19.68 -2.08 4.27
C LEU A 240 19.98 -1.46 2.91
N GLY A 241 19.44 -0.26 2.68
CA GLY A 241 19.50 0.40 1.38
C GLY A 241 20.95 0.54 0.91
N CYS A 242 21.27 -0.14 -0.20
CA CYS A 242 22.64 -0.44 -0.67
C CYS A 242 22.80 -0.12 -2.17
N GLY A 243 22.28 1.04 -2.61
CA GLY A 243 22.22 1.43 -4.03
C GLY A 243 21.05 0.80 -4.79
N ILE A 244 20.69 -0.45 -4.47
CA ILE A 244 19.39 -1.06 -4.81
C ILE A 244 18.42 -0.86 -3.63
N GLY A 245 17.16 -0.55 -3.97
CA GLY A 245 16.05 -0.56 -3.02
C GLY A 245 15.40 -1.94 -2.98
N SER A 246 15.54 -2.61 -1.85
CA SER A 246 14.84 -3.85 -1.49
C SER A 246 14.36 -3.74 -0.05
N ASP A 247 13.12 -4.13 0.22
CA ASP A 247 12.58 -4.34 1.58
C ASP A 247 12.46 -5.84 1.84
N LEU A 248 13.03 -6.32 2.94
CA LEU A 248 12.95 -7.72 3.38
C LEU A 248 12.41 -7.82 4.80
N GLY A 249 11.43 -8.68 5.01
CA GLY A 249 10.85 -8.90 6.33
C GLY A 249 9.66 -9.83 6.30
N LEU A 250 8.65 -9.49 7.11
CA LEU A 250 7.42 -10.26 7.25
C LEU A 250 6.21 -9.51 6.73
N ILE A 251 5.37 -10.22 5.98
CA ILE A 251 4.02 -9.83 5.60
C ILE A 251 3.02 -10.60 6.47
N GLY A 252 2.10 -9.88 7.11
CA GLY A 252 1.05 -10.41 7.99
C GLY A 252 -0.34 -10.26 7.41
N ASN A 253 -1.05 -11.38 7.26
CA ASN A 253 -2.41 -11.43 6.67
C ASN A 253 -3.36 -12.30 7.49
N LEU A 254 -4.64 -11.92 7.57
CA LEU A 254 -5.71 -12.83 7.97
C LEU A 254 -5.92 -13.90 6.89
N MET A 255 -5.51 -15.14 7.19
CA MET A 255 -5.62 -16.31 6.32
C MET A 255 -6.69 -17.25 6.89
N GLY A 256 -7.94 -17.06 6.46
CA GLY A 256 -9.09 -17.82 6.93
C GLY A 256 -9.49 -17.46 8.37
N SER A 257 -8.87 -18.09 9.36
CA SER A 257 -9.17 -17.87 10.79
C SER A 257 -7.95 -17.61 11.68
N THR A 258 -6.75 -17.51 11.10
CA THR A 258 -5.54 -17.03 11.81
C THR A 258 -4.84 -15.94 11.02
N VAL A 259 -4.23 -14.99 11.72
CA VAL A 259 -3.30 -14.04 11.11
C VAL A 259 -1.94 -14.71 11.02
N GLN A 260 -1.37 -14.78 9.81
CA GLN A 260 -0.14 -15.52 9.52
C GLN A 260 0.93 -14.56 8.98
N TYR A 261 2.13 -14.61 9.56
CA TYR A 261 3.30 -13.86 9.11
C TYR A 261 4.23 -14.77 8.30
N ARG A 262 4.53 -14.35 7.07
CA ARG A 262 5.36 -15.07 6.08
C ARG A 262 6.49 -14.17 5.61
N LEU A 263 7.58 -14.74 5.07
CA LEU A 263 8.64 -13.95 4.46
C LEU A 263 8.15 -13.22 3.20
N PHE A 264 8.59 -11.97 3.00
CA PHE A 264 8.37 -11.21 1.77
C PHE A 264 9.65 -10.52 1.29
N ARG A 265 9.60 -10.08 0.03
CA ARG A 265 10.51 -9.12 -0.57
C ARG A 265 9.73 -8.09 -1.40
N ASN A 266 10.06 -6.81 -1.27
CA ASN A 266 9.67 -5.78 -2.23
C ASN A 266 10.95 -5.18 -2.85
N CYS A 267 11.28 -5.53 -4.09
CA CYS A 267 12.58 -5.18 -4.67
C CYS A 267 12.49 -4.64 -6.10
N GLN A 268 13.21 -3.55 -6.38
CA GLN A 268 13.24 -2.90 -7.69
C GLN A 268 14.32 -3.46 -8.64
N SER A 269 15.11 -4.44 -8.21
CA SER A 269 16.10 -5.14 -9.05
C SER A 269 15.45 -5.91 -10.21
N ARG A 270 16.14 -5.92 -11.35
CA ARG A 270 15.78 -6.61 -12.59
C ARG A 270 16.37 -8.03 -12.68
N THR A 271 17.46 -8.34 -11.96
CA THR A 271 18.04 -9.70 -11.98
C THR A 271 17.08 -10.79 -11.51
N HIS A 272 16.08 -10.43 -10.71
CA HIS A 272 15.05 -11.37 -10.25
C HIS A 272 13.99 -11.72 -11.30
N GLY A 273 14.04 -11.17 -12.51
CA GLY A 273 13.08 -11.41 -13.59
C GLY A 273 11.73 -10.71 -13.42
N THR A 274 11.18 -10.67 -12.20
CA THR A 274 9.99 -9.89 -11.83
C THR A 274 10.37 -8.84 -10.79
N GLN A 275 10.16 -7.56 -11.12
CA GLN A 275 10.31 -6.43 -10.19
C GLN A 275 9.09 -6.34 -9.25
N GLY A 276 9.30 -5.86 -8.03
CA GLY A 276 8.25 -5.54 -7.06
C GLY A 276 8.10 -6.57 -5.94
N PHE A 277 6.84 -6.76 -5.52
CA PHE A 277 6.45 -7.46 -4.31
C PHE A 277 6.26 -8.96 -4.52
N LEU A 278 6.92 -9.80 -3.71
CA LEU A 278 6.78 -11.26 -3.67
C LEU A 278 6.67 -11.76 -2.22
N THR A 279 5.96 -12.87 -2.04
CA THR A 279 5.85 -13.60 -0.77
C THR A 279 6.36 -15.03 -0.94
N PHE A 280 6.92 -15.63 0.11
CA PHE A 280 7.55 -16.95 0.06
C PHE A 280 6.80 -17.97 0.94
N PRO A 281 5.60 -18.43 0.55
CA PRO A 281 4.79 -19.36 1.34
C PRO A 281 5.38 -20.77 1.44
N ASP A 282 6.26 -21.14 0.50
CA ASP A 282 7.04 -22.38 0.45
C ASP A 282 8.11 -22.45 1.55
N LEU A 283 8.65 -21.29 1.96
CA LEU A 283 9.52 -21.17 3.14
C LEU A 283 8.73 -21.26 4.47
N GLY A 284 7.39 -21.18 4.39
CA GLY A 284 6.47 -21.44 5.50
C GLY A 284 6.02 -20.21 6.28
N ILE A 285 5.29 -20.48 7.37
CA ILE A 285 4.75 -19.48 8.29
C ILE A 285 5.77 -19.25 9.41
N VAL A 286 6.26 -18.02 9.55
CA VAL A 286 7.27 -17.64 10.55
C VAL A 286 6.64 -17.55 11.94
N THR A 287 5.44 -16.97 12.03
CA THR A 287 4.56 -17.08 13.21
C THR A 287 3.11 -16.80 12.83
N GLN A 288 2.17 -17.14 13.71
CA GLN A 288 0.74 -16.87 13.52
C GLN A 288 0.01 -16.63 14.84
N SER A 289 -1.13 -15.96 14.77
CA SER A 289 -2.01 -15.71 15.93
C SER A 289 -2.48 -17.02 16.55
N THR A 290 -2.35 -17.16 17.86
CA THR A 290 -2.90 -18.31 18.62
C THR A 290 -4.20 -17.98 19.35
N LYS A 291 -4.61 -16.71 19.35
CA LYS A 291 -5.82 -16.20 20.01
C LYS A 291 -6.56 -15.24 19.08
N TYR A 292 -7.88 -15.22 19.21
CA TYR A 292 -8.79 -14.22 18.68
C TYR A 292 -9.76 -13.81 19.79
N ASP A 293 -9.99 -12.51 19.98
CA ASP A 293 -10.96 -11.98 20.93
C ASP A 293 -12.22 -11.47 20.19
N PRO A 294 -13.37 -12.16 20.31
CA PRO A 294 -14.60 -11.75 19.64
C PRO A 294 -15.22 -10.44 20.14
N SER A 295 -14.72 -9.86 21.24
CA SER A 295 -15.24 -8.60 21.79
C SER A 295 -14.51 -7.36 21.27
N THR A 296 -13.22 -7.50 20.91
CA THR A 296 -12.41 -6.41 20.31
C THR A 296 -12.16 -6.61 18.81
N GLY A 297 -12.31 -7.83 18.29
CA GLY A 297 -11.94 -8.22 16.93
C GLY A 297 -10.43 -8.48 16.76
N GLU A 298 -9.66 -8.53 17.84
CA GLU A 298 -8.20 -8.64 17.80
C GLU A 298 -7.70 -10.08 17.73
N TYR A 299 -6.71 -10.30 16.87
CA TYR A 299 -5.85 -11.47 16.84
C TYR A 299 -4.57 -11.19 17.62
N SER A 300 -4.10 -12.18 18.40
CA SER A 300 -2.93 -12.03 19.28
C SER A 300 -2.24 -13.36 19.60
N GLY A 301 -1.18 -13.30 20.40
CA GLY A 301 -0.40 -14.48 20.82
C GLY A 301 0.43 -15.05 19.69
N PHE A 302 1.11 -14.17 18.94
CA PHE A 302 2.18 -14.53 18.02
C PHE A 302 3.48 -14.84 18.80
N ASP A 303 4.53 -15.24 18.09
CA ASP A 303 5.84 -15.50 18.69
C ASP A 303 6.76 -14.28 18.62
N ASP A 304 7.61 -14.15 19.64
CA ASP A 304 8.77 -13.26 19.54
C ASP A 304 9.77 -13.82 18.52
N LEU A 305 10.38 -12.93 17.76
CA LEU A 305 11.31 -13.25 16.69
C LEU A 305 12.64 -12.53 16.93
N ARG A 306 13.76 -13.10 16.47
CA ARG A 306 15.02 -12.38 16.28
C ARG A 306 15.22 -12.14 14.80
N PHE A 307 15.28 -10.88 14.40
CA PHE A 307 15.71 -10.46 13.08
C PHE A 307 17.24 -10.31 13.08
N GLU A 308 17.87 -10.78 12.02
CA GLU A 308 19.29 -10.60 11.73
C GLU A 308 19.44 -10.34 10.24
N VAL A 309 20.11 -9.25 9.87
CA VAL A 309 20.24 -8.82 8.48
C VAL A 309 21.68 -8.47 8.18
N CYS A 310 22.22 -9.00 7.09
CA CYS A 310 23.59 -8.80 6.65
C CYS A 310 23.63 -8.33 5.19
N GLY A 311 23.95 -7.05 4.99
CA GLY A 311 24.28 -6.44 3.71
C GLY A 311 25.62 -6.97 3.19
N LEU A 312 25.65 -7.26 1.89
CA LEU A 312 26.77 -7.82 1.14
C LEU A 312 27.17 -6.85 0.01
N THR A 313 28.32 -7.08 -0.61
CA THR A 313 28.78 -6.31 -1.79
C THR A 313 27.85 -6.39 -3.00
N ASN A 314 26.99 -7.40 -3.09
CA ASN A 314 26.09 -7.63 -4.21
C ASN A 314 24.62 -7.87 -3.81
N GLY A 315 24.21 -7.51 -2.58
CA GLY A 315 22.86 -7.82 -2.08
C GLY A 315 22.84 -7.91 -0.57
N TRP A 316 22.06 -8.84 -0.03
CA TRP A 316 21.88 -9.01 1.42
C TRP A 316 21.21 -10.34 1.80
N ILE A 317 21.34 -10.71 3.07
CA ILE A 317 20.71 -11.90 3.68
C ILE A 317 19.86 -11.44 4.87
N LEU A 318 18.60 -11.87 4.90
CA LEU A 318 17.71 -11.81 6.05
C LEU A 318 17.61 -13.20 6.70
N ASN A 319 17.86 -13.28 8.00
CA ASN A 319 17.49 -14.39 8.86
C ASN A 319 16.44 -13.93 9.87
N ILE A 320 15.36 -14.69 10.04
CA ILE A 320 14.40 -14.50 11.12
C ILE A 320 14.27 -15.80 11.91
N THR A 321 14.67 -15.78 13.18
CA THR A 321 14.54 -16.92 14.09
C THR A 321 13.31 -16.75 14.96
N ASN A 322 12.38 -17.71 14.91
CA ASN A 322 11.26 -17.79 15.85
C ASN A 322 11.78 -18.26 17.22
N LEU A 323 11.67 -17.43 18.26
CA LEU A 323 12.28 -17.69 19.57
C LEU A 323 11.54 -18.75 20.40
N ARG A 324 10.30 -19.10 20.04
CA ARG A 324 9.56 -20.22 20.66
C ARG A 324 10.01 -21.57 20.09
N THR A 325 10.27 -21.65 18.78
CA THR A 325 10.59 -22.91 18.10
C THR A 325 12.08 -23.12 17.84
N ASN A 326 12.89 -22.06 17.91
CA ASN A 326 14.28 -21.98 17.42
C ASN A 326 14.43 -22.31 15.91
N GLN A 327 13.35 -22.20 15.14
CA GLN A 327 13.41 -22.32 13.68
C GLN A 327 13.86 -20.98 13.07
N THR A 328 14.92 -21.01 12.27
CA THR A 328 15.36 -19.88 11.45
C THR A 328 14.80 -20.01 10.03
N PHE A 329 14.25 -18.92 9.53
CA PHE A 329 13.80 -18.73 8.17
C PHE A 329 14.78 -17.76 7.48
N THR A 330 15.28 -18.12 6.30
CA THR A 330 16.35 -17.37 5.62
C THR A 330 15.91 -16.95 4.22
N LEU A 331 16.20 -15.71 3.85
CA LEU A 331 15.99 -15.16 2.52
C LEU A 331 17.28 -14.45 2.09
N SER A 332 17.92 -14.94 1.02
CA SER A 332 19.09 -14.32 0.40
C SER A 332 18.66 -13.59 -0.86
N ASP A 333 18.77 -12.26 -0.86
CA ASP A 333 18.39 -11.40 -1.97
C ASP A 333 19.67 -10.87 -2.64
N LEU A 334 20.04 -11.50 -3.76
CA LEU A 334 21.30 -11.26 -4.46
C LEU A 334 21.05 -10.61 -5.83
N HIS A 335 21.85 -9.60 -6.11
CA HIS A 335 21.85 -8.78 -7.32
C HIS A 335 23.16 -8.98 -8.09
N TYR A 336 23.13 -8.65 -9.38
CA TYR A 336 24.18 -8.91 -10.36
C TYR A 336 24.16 -7.86 -11.49
N GLU A 337 25.13 -7.91 -12.41
CA GLU A 337 25.45 -6.83 -13.36
C GLU A 337 24.29 -6.24 -14.17
N SER A 338 23.23 -7.01 -14.49
CA SER A 338 22.08 -6.49 -15.24
C SER A 338 21.22 -5.47 -14.47
N ASP A 339 21.49 -5.28 -13.18
CA ASP A 339 20.96 -4.20 -12.35
C ASP A 339 21.81 -2.91 -12.40
N GLY A 340 22.98 -2.96 -13.04
CA GLY A 340 24.04 -1.95 -12.87
C GLY A 340 24.89 -2.14 -11.62
N VAL A 341 24.61 -3.18 -10.82
CA VAL A 341 25.42 -3.59 -9.66
C VAL A 341 26.35 -4.73 -10.07
N THR A 342 27.52 -4.35 -10.59
CA THR A 342 28.69 -5.23 -10.61
C THR A 342 29.20 -5.39 -9.17
N PRO A 343 29.49 -6.62 -8.67
CA PRO A 343 30.00 -6.84 -7.32
C PRO A 343 31.25 -5.99 -7.01
N VAL A 344 31.39 -5.52 -5.76
CA VAL A 344 32.46 -4.58 -5.35
C VAL A 344 33.88 -5.10 -5.63
N ASN A 345 34.09 -6.41 -5.73
CA ASN A 345 35.37 -7.00 -6.17
C ASN A 345 35.82 -6.56 -7.57
N GLU A 346 34.91 -6.03 -8.38
CA GLU A 346 35.10 -5.61 -9.77
C GLU A 346 34.67 -4.14 -10.00
N ASN A 347 34.20 -3.42 -8.97
CA ASN A 347 33.65 -2.06 -9.10
C ASN A 347 34.25 -1.09 -8.08
N VAL A 348 34.61 0.12 -8.54
CA VAL A 348 35.40 1.11 -7.77
C VAL A 348 34.51 2.15 -7.07
N GLU A 349 33.21 2.18 -7.36
CA GLU A 349 32.29 3.16 -6.79
C GLU A 349 31.82 2.81 -5.36
N PRO A 350 31.65 3.80 -4.47
CA PRO A 350 31.26 3.56 -3.08
C PRO A 350 29.80 3.12 -2.95
N CYS A 351 29.57 1.87 -2.52
CA CYS A 351 28.26 1.48 -2.00
C CYS A 351 27.96 2.25 -0.71
N TYR A 352 26.75 2.81 -0.59
CA TYR A 352 26.25 3.50 0.60
C TYR A 352 25.27 2.58 1.32
N TYR A 353 25.55 2.23 2.57
CA TYR A 353 24.63 1.49 3.43
C TYR A 353 23.86 2.42 4.37
N THR A 354 22.56 2.16 4.52
CA THR A 354 21.67 2.86 5.46
C THR A 354 20.71 1.82 6.05
N ALA A 355 20.58 1.77 7.37
CA ALA A 355 19.59 0.90 8.01
C ALA A 355 18.26 1.64 8.18
N LEU A 356 17.17 1.01 7.77
CA LEU A 356 15.80 1.40 8.01
C LEU A 356 15.11 0.29 8.82
N ILE A 357 14.40 0.66 9.88
CA ILE A 357 13.54 -0.25 10.66
C ILE A 357 12.10 0.23 10.54
N ALA A 358 11.21 -0.68 10.15
CA ALA A 358 9.88 -0.35 9.68
C ALA A 358 8.79 -1.29 10.19
N SER A 359 7.70 -0.70 10.67
CA SER A 359 6.42 -1.39 10.87
C SER A 359 5.30 -0.58 10.24
N SER A 360 4.47 -1.23 9.43
CA SER A 360 3.42 -0.59 8.64
C SER A 360 2.16 -1.45 8.57
N TYR A 361 1.01 -0.81 8.36
CA TYR A 361 -0.24 -1.48 8.03
C TYR A 361 -0.93 -0.71 6.91
N CYS A 362 -1.09 -1.34 5.74
CA CYS A 362 -1.58 -0.71 4.52
C CYS A 362 -2.70 -1.53 3.86
N PRO A 363 -3.65 -0.89 3.17
CA PRO A 363 -4.63 -1.59 2.36
C PRO A 363 -3.96 -2.08 1.06
N VAL A 364 -4.31 -3.29 0.69
CA VAL A 364 -3.96 -3.94 -0.57
C VAL A 364 -4.82 -3.41 -1.72
N VAL A 365 -6.11 -3.24 -1.40
CA VAL A 365 -7.12 -2.59 -2.23
C VAL A 365 -7.88 -1.72 -1.24
N GLY A 366 -7.85 -0.39 -1.37
CA GLY A 366 -8.66 0.48 -0.50
C GLY A 366 -8.04 1.81 -0.12
N ASN A 367 -8.67 2.47 0.86
CA ASN A 367 -8.23 3.78 1.29
C ASN A 367 -7.08 3.69 2.26
N VAL A 368 -5.96 4.24 1.84
CA VAL A 368 -4.72 4.30 2.61
C VAL A 368 -4.85 5.20 3.85
N TRP A 369 -5.93 5.99 3.95
CA TRP A 369 -6.24 6.94 5.02
C TRP A 369 -7.56 6.65 5.75
N ASN A 370 -7.99 5.38 5.80
CA ASN A 370 -9.26 5.01 6.42
C ASN A 370 -9.18 5.01 7.95
N TRP A 371 -9.37 6.15 8.63
CA TRP A 371 -9.16 6.22 10.09
C TRP A 371 -10.27 5.57 10.95
N ASP A 372 -11.42 5.23 10.35
CA ASP A 372 -12.62 4.76 11.08
C ASP A 372 -12.90 3.26 10.88
N CYS A 373 -12.15 2.54 10.05
CA CYS A 373 -12.34 1.10 9.83
C CYS A 373 -11.92 0.20 11.00
N GLY A 374 -11.21 0.74 11.99
CA GLY A 374 -10.70 -0.03 13.13
C GLY A 374 -9.56 -0.98 12.80
N ALA A 375 -8.95 -0.91 11.61
CA ALA A 375 -7.81 -1.74 11.25
C ALA A 375 -6.61 -1.38 12.15
N SER A 376 -5.98 -2.36 12.81
CA SER A 376 -4.75 -2.07 13.55
C SER A 376 -3.69 -3.16 13.51
N MET A 377 -2.43 -2.73 13.59
CA MET A 377 -1.28 -3.51 14.02
C MET A 377 -0.57 -2.71 15.10
N THR A 378 -0.88 -2.97 16.38
CA THR A 378 -0.31 -2.26 17.53
C THR A 378 0.71 -3.10 18.27
N ASN A 379 1.62 -2.43 18.98
CA ASN A 379 2.66 -3.04 19.81
C ASN A 379 3.62 -3.97 19.06
N VAL A 380 4.10 -3.57 17.88
CA VAL A 380 5.31 -4.17 17.30
C VAL A 380 6.52 -3.59 18.06
N ILE A 381 6.88 -4.24 19.17
CA ILE A 381 7.97 -3.79 20.02
C ILE A 381 9.29 -4.36 19.52
N TRP A 382 10.21 -3.46 19.14
CA TRP A 382 11.58 -3.75 18.78
C TRP A 382 12.48 -3.51 20.01
N GLU A 383 13.27 -4.51 20.39
CA GLU A 383 14.24 -4.45 21.49
C GLU A 383 15.64 -4.77 20.99
N ASN A 384 16.65 -4.29 21.74
CA ASN A 384 18.06 -4.64 21.57
C ASN A 384 18.48 -4.53 20.11
N ILE A 385 18.09 -3.41 19.52
CA ILE A 385 18.42 -3.04 18.16
C ILE A 385 19.91 -2.72 18.13
N GLU A 386 20.67 -3.57 17.48
CA GLU A 386 22.12 -3.52 17.41
C GLU A 386 22.52 -3.38 15.94
N MET A 387 23.44 -2.47 15.65
CA MET A 387 24.02 -2.31 14.32
C MET A 387 25.54 -2.48 14.37
N GLN A 388 26.12 -2.97 13.28
CA GLN A 388 27.56 -2.99 13.06
C GLN A 388 27.90 -2.39 11.70
N ARG A 389 29.10 -1.81 11.61
CA ARG A 389 29.62 -1.17 10.40
C ARG A 389 30.17 -2.23 9.44
N TYR A 390 30.11 -1.97 8.14
CA TYR A 390 30.63 -2.91 7.13
C TYR A 390 32.10 -3.29 7.36
N VAL A 391 32.38 -4.58 7.27
CA VAL A 391 33.73 -5.18 7.34
C VAL A 391 33.97 -6.07 6.11
N ASP A 392 33.11 -7.06 5.91
CA ASP A 392 33.14 -8.01 4.80
C ASP A 392 31.73 -8.61 4.55
N ASP A 393 31.64 -9.56 3.61
CA ASP A 393 30.40 -10.26 3.23
C ASP A 393 30.12 -11.51 4.08
N ASN A 394 30.85 -11.73 5.17
CA ASN A 394 30.73 -12.92 6.00
C ASN A 394 29.91 -12.64 7.27
N ILE A 395 28.69 -13.16 7.33
CA ILE A 395 27.79 -12.99 8.48
C ILE A 395 28.44 -13.45 9.82
N GLU A 396 29.35 -14.43 9.78
CA GLU A 396 30.08 -14.87 10.97
C GLU A 396 31.08 -13.83 11.49
N THR A 397 31.60 -12.92 10.66
CA THR A 397 32.47 -11.82 11.09
C THR A 397 31.72 -10.91 12.08
N TYR A 398 30.44 -10.63 11.81
CA TYR A 398 29.58 -9.81 12.66
C TYR A 398 29.06 -10.55 13.89
N ARG A 399 28.68 -11.83 13.74
CA ARG A 399 28.24 -12.70 14.86
C ARG A 399 29.32 -12.91 15.93
N ASN A 400 30.58 -12.92 15.53
CA ASN A 400 31.73 -13.11 16.42
C ASN A 400 32.44 -11.78 16.77
N ALA A 401 31.81 -10.63 16.50
CA ALA A 401 32.39 -9.32 16.77
C ALA A 401 32.49 -9.02 18.28
N THR A 402 33.49 -8.20 18.65
CA THR A 402 33.63 -7.69 20.01
C THR A 402 32.64 -6.56 20.28
N SER A 403 32.24 -6.37 21.54
CA SER A 403 31.19 -5.41 21.92
C SER A 403 31.52 -3.95 21.62
N ASP A 404 32.77 -3.58 21.35
CA ASP A 404 33.17 -2.25 20.87
C ASP A 404 32.85 -2.01 19.38
N LYS A 405 32.37 -3.03 18.65
CA LYS A 405 31.85 -2.94 17.27
C LYS A 405 30.33 -2.89 17.21
N ILE A 406 29.66 -3.28 18.29
CA ILE A 406 28.20 -3.34 18.39
C ILE A 406 27.69 -1.98 18.86
N ILE A 407 26.84 -1.37 18.04
CA ILE A 407 26.28 -0.03 18.28
C ILE A 407 24.78 -0.18 18.53
N SER A 408 24.35 0.08 19.76
CA SER A 408 22.92 0.14 20.10
C SER A 408 22.25 1.27 19.33
N PHE A 409 21.17 0.96 18.62
CA PHE A 409 20.48 1.89 17.74
C PHE A 409 19.13 2.30 18.31
N THR A 410 19.14 3.44 19.00
CA THR A 410 17.97 4.03 19.66
C THR A 410 17.67 5.43 19.13
N PRO A 411 16.42 5.90 19.26
CA PRO A 411 16.08 7.31 19.19
C PRO A 411 17.02 8.18 20.04
N GLY A 412 17.62 9.20 19.41
CA GLY A 412 18.63 10.05 20.04
C GLY A 412 20.07 9.52 20.05
N SER A 413 20.32 8.29 19.58
CA SER A 413 21.69 7.81 19.33
C SER A 413 22.40 8.68 18.28
N GLU A 414 23.73 8.84 18.39
CA GLU A 414 24.49 9.66 17.43
C GLU A 414 24.48 9.10 15.99
N TYR A 415 23.97 7.88 15.81
CA TYR A 415 23.86 7.17 14.54
C TYR A 415 22.45 7.23 13.93
N MET A 416 21.47 7.81 14.61
CA MET A 416 20.15 8.11 14.05
C MET A 416 20.24 9.30 13.08
N ARG A 417 19.58 9.19 11.91
CA ARG A 417 19.43 10.30 10.96
C ARG A 417 18.12 11.04 11.21
N ASP A 418 17.03 10.31 11.14
CA ASP A 418 15.66 10.74 11.33
C ASP A 418 14.76 9.52 11.63
N GLY A 419 13.61 9.79 12.21
CA GLY A 419 12.52 8.84 12.36
C GLY A 419 11.21 9.59 12.20
N TYR A 420 10.25 9.01 11.49
CA TYR A 420 8.97 9.65 11.24
C TYR A 420 7.86 8.62 11.06
N SER A 421 6.65 9.08 11.35
CA SER A 421 5.41 8.33 11.16
C SER A 421 4.63 9.01 10.03
N GLN A 422 4.49 8.33 8.89
CA GLN A 422 3.68 8.79 7.77
C GLN A 422 2.24 8.33 7.98
N GLY A 423 1.24 9.19 7.74
CA GLY A 423 -0.15 8.93 8.13
C GLY A 423 -0.42 9.31 9.59
N ALA A 424 -0.09 10.56 9.93
CA ALA A 424 0.14 11.07 11.29
C ALA A 424 -1.07 11.14 12.25
N PHE A 425 -2.08 10.29 12.05
CA PHE A 425 -3.16 10.02 13.01
C PHE A 425 -3.29 8.54 13.39
N ALA A 426 -2.77 7.59 12.60
CA ALA A 426 -2.74 6.16 12.94
C ALA A 426 -1.33 5.63 13.26
N SER A 427 -0.29 6.14 12.60
CA SER A 427 1.09 5.70 12.84
C SER A 427 1.67 6.43 14.04
N TYR A 428 1.96 5.66 15.09
CA TYR A 428 2.61 6.12 16.31
C TYR A 428 3.82 5.23 16.59
N HIS A 429 4.90 5.84 17.06
CA HIS A 429 6.00 5.10 17.68
C HIS A 429 6.35 5.71 19.04
N GLU A 430 6.63 4.83 20.00
CA GLU A 430 7.08 5.17 21.34
C GLU A 430 8.50 4.65 21.54
N PHE A 431 9.31 5.44 22.23
CA PHE A 431 10.60 5.00 22.75
C PHE A 431 10.59 5.03 24.28
N GLY A 432 11.05 3.95 24.89
CA GLY A 432 11.19 3.86 26.33
C GLY A 432 12.33 2.97 26.78
N VAL A 433 12.47 2.90 28.10
CA VAL A 433 13.47 2.10 28.80
C VAL A 433 12.73 1.36 29.92
N TYR A 434 12.98 0.07 30.09
CA TYR A 434 12.33 -0.69 31.14
C TYR A 434 12.87 -0.28 32.52
N GLU A 435 11.99 0.26 33.38
CA GLU A 435 12.37 0.68 34.74
C GLU A 435 12.66 -0.52 35.68
N GLU A 436 11.97 -1.64 35.45
CA GLU A 436 12.12 -2.88 36.20
C GLU A 436 12.29 -4.09 35.27
N LYS A 437 12.83 -5.19 35.82
CA LYS A 437 12.92 -6.49 35.15
C LYS A 437 11.54 -7.15 35.06
N GLY A 438 11.18 -7.70 33.90
CA GLY A 438 9.90 -8.40 33.72
C GLY A 438 9.95 -9.57 32.74
N THR A 439 8.76 -10.05 32.36
CA THR A 439 8.54 -11.18 31.45
C THR A 439 7.35 -10.88 30.52
N TYR A 440 7.54 -11.09 29.22
CA TYR A 440 6.51 -10.97 28.18
C TYR A 440 5.52 -12.14 28.17
N ALA A 441 4.39 -11.99 27.46
CA ALA A 441 3.41 -13.04 27.20
C ALA A 441 4.01 -14.29 26.49
N SER A 442 5.15 -14.16 25.81
CA SER A 442 5.94 -15.27 25.25
C SER A 442 6.69 -16.11 26.29
N GLY A 443 6.90 -15.58 27.51
CA GLY A 443 7.80 -16.14 28.51
C GLY A 443 9.25 -15.63 28.45
N ASN A 444 9.60 -14.79 27.47
CA ASN A 444 10.91 -14.14 27.41
C ASN A 444 11.02 -13.00 28.44
N THR A 445 12.20 -12.84 29.05
CA THR A 445 12.48 -11.76 30.01
C THR A 445 13.17 -10.55 29.39
N TYR A 446 12.86 -9.36 29.91
CA TYR A 446 13.60 -8.11 29.72
C TYR A 446 14.23 -7.68 31.05
N GLU A 447 15.34 -6.97 31.02
CA GLU A 447 16.04 -6.44 32.20
C GLU A 447 15.76 -4.94 32.40
N ALA A 448 15.95 -4.46 33.64
CA ALA A 448 15.88 -3.03 33.92
C ALA A 448 17.04 -2.29 33.23
N GLY A 449 16.71 -1.30 32.40
CA GLY A 449 17.65 -0.56 31.54
C GLY A 449 17.64 -0.99 30.07
N ASP A 450 16.95 -2.07 29.69
CA ASP A 450 16.77 -2.45 28.29
C ASP A 450 15.90 -1.41 27.56
N THR A 451 16.27 -1.08 26.33
CA THR A 451 15.62 -0.02 25.53
C THR A 451 14.69 -0.59 24.47
N TYR A 452 13.46 -0.06 24.38
CA TYR A 452 12.45 -0.51 23.42
C TYR A 452 11.96 0.60 22.49
N LEU A 453 11.61 0.21 21.27
CA LEU A 453 10.89 1.00 20.28
C LEU A 453 9.56 0.28 19.98
N SER A 454 8.45 0.77 20.51
CA SER A 454 7.13 0.28 20.11
C SER A 454 6.69 0.99 18.84
N GLN A 455 6.34 0.25 17.79
CA GLN A 455 5.71 0.78 16.59
C GLN A 455 4.27 0.27 16.50
N SER A 456 3.34 1.20 16.31
CA SER A 456 1.90 0.91 16.18
C SER A 456 1.33 1.65 14.98
N VAL A 457 0.44 0.98 14.26
CA VAL A 457 -0.40 1.57 13.23
C VAL A 457 -1.84 1.23 13.55
N SER A 458 -2.62 2.20 14.02
CA SER A 458 -4.00 1.97 14.46
C SER A 458 -4.95 2.95 13.78
N TYR A 459 -5.66 2.45 12.77
CA TYR A 459 -6.78 3.14 12.12
C TYR A 459 -8.04 3.02 12.97
N THR A 460 -7.91 3.45 14.23
CA THR A 460 -8.96 3.49 15.25
C THR A 460 -9.03 4.92 15.74
N ASN A 461 -10.15 5.59 15.50
CA ASN A 461 -10.35 6.99 15.86
C ASN A 461 -10.13 7.23 17.38
N PRO A 462 -9.08 7.96 17.80
CA PRO A 462 -8.72 8.10 19.22
C PRO A 462 -9.64 9.07 19.99
N TRP A 463 -10.76 9.48 19.40
CA TRP A 463 -11.76 10.36 19.98
C TRP A 463 -13.10 9.66 20.28
N GLU A 464 -13.17 8.33 20.12
CA GLU A 464 -14.33 7.50 20.50
C GLU A 464 -14.12 6.76 21.84
N GLU A 465 -14.16 7.53 22.95
CA GLU A 465 -14.41 7.03 24.33
C GLU A 465 -15.63 7.71 24.97
#